data_AF-A0A661UPJ3-F1
#
_entry.id   AF-A0A661UPJ3-F1
#
_cell.length_a   1.000
_cell.length_b   1.000
_cell.length_c   1.000
_cell.angle_alpha   90.00
_cell.angle_beta   90.00
_cell.angle_gamma   90.00
#
_symmetry.space_group_name_H-M   'P 1'
#
loop_
_entity.id
_entity.type
_entity.pdbx_description
1 polymer ?
#
loop_
_entity_poly.entity_id
_entity_poly.type
_entity_poly.pdbx_seq_one_letter_code
_entity_poly.pdbx_strand_id
1 'polypeptide(L)'
;DGFLPEGGYLVHDRDPLFTAEFRAILAAGGVTTVRLPAKSPNLNAYAERFVRSIKEECLNRVVPIGERHLREIVREYLVHYHQERNHQGLGNRLIEPLAEVIPLNQPVKRRERLGGMLNYYHREAA
;
A
#
# COMPACT_ATOMS: atom_id res chain seq x y z
N ASP A 1 -11.12 1.04 5.17
CA ASP A 1 -12.20 0.33 4.44
C ASP A 1 -12.14 0.57 2.92
N GLY A 2 -11.08 1.17 2.38
CA GLY A 2 -10.84 1.25 0.93
C GLY A 2 -11.76 2.20 0.15
N PHE A 3 -12.75 2.83 0.80
CA PHE A 3 -13.62 3.79 0.16
C PHE A 3 -12.95 5.17 0.09
N LEU A 4 -13.02 5.81 -1.08
CA LEU A 4 -12.51 7.16 -1.26
C LEU A 4 -13.41 8.13 -0.46
N PRO A 5 -12.83 9.05 0.33
CA PRO A 5 -13.63 10.03 1.06
C PRO A 5 -14.40 10.92 0.08
N GLU A 6 -15.59 11.36 0.48
CA GLU A 6 -16.38 12.34 -0.28
C GLU A 6 -15.53 13.59 -0.60
N GLY A 7 -15.58 14.07 -1.84
CA GLY A 7 -14.80 15.23 -2.30
C GLY A 7 -13.35 14.91 -2.70
N GLY A 8 -12.96 13.64 -2.75
CA GLY A 8 -11.62 13.21 -3.16
C GLY A 8 -11.38 13.22 -4.67
N TYR A 9 -10.11 13.10 -5.07
CA TYR A 9 -9.70 12.89 -6.46
C TYR A 9 -9.15 11.47 -6.64
N LEU A 10 -9.55 10.81 -7.73
CA LEU A 10 -8.93 9.55 -8.18
C LEU A 10 -8.10 9.82 -9.44
N VAL A 11 -6.79 9.78 -9.29
CA VAL A 11 -5.87 9.76 -10.44
C VAL A 11 -5.76 8.33 -10.94
N HIS A 12 -6.01 8.11 -12.24
CA HIS A 12 -5.91 6.78 -12.83
C HIS A 12 -5.41 6.83 -14.27
N ASP A 13 -4.87 5.70 -14.74
CA ASP A 13 -4.37 5.57 -16.09
C ASP A 13 -5.52 5.46 -17.12
N ARG A 14 -5.21 4.98 -18.33
CA ARG A 14 -6.19 4.87 -19.40
C ARG A 14 -6.79 3.47 -19.56
N ASP A 15 -6.62 2.60 -18.57
CA ASP A 15 -7.14 1.23 -18.61
C ASP A 15 -8.64 1.20 -18.95
N PRO A 16 -9.08 0.33 -19.89
CA PRO A 16 -10.47 0.26 -20.32
C PRO A 16 -11.45 -0.13 -19.21
N LEU A 17 -10.98 -0.67 -18.08
CA LEU A 17 -11.81 -0.97 -16.91
C LEU A 17 -12.37 0.29 -16.22
N PHE A 18 -11.74 1.46 -16.40
CA PHE A 18 -12.33 2.73 -15.99
C PHE A 18 -13.40 3.15 -17.00
N THR A 19 -14.53 2.45 -17.03
CA THR A 19 -15.64 2.72 -17.96
C THR A 19 -16.38 4.03 -17.61
N ALA A 20 -17.30 4.45 -18.49
CA ALA A 20 -18.14 5.61 -18.19
C ALA A 20 -19.04 5.38 -16.97
N GLU A 21 -19.59 4.17 -16.86
CA GLU A 21 -20.45 3.73 -15.75
C GLU A 21 -19.67 3.70 -14.44
N PHE A 22 -18.45 3.16 -14.44
CA PHE A 22 -17.61 3.16 -13.24
C PHE A 22 -17.27 4.57 -12.77
N ARG A 23 -16.93 5.48 -13.70
CA ARG A 23 -16.71 6.90 -13.36
C ARG A 23 -17.98 7.59 -12.85
N ALA A 24 -19.16 7.21 -13.35
CA ALA A 24 -20.43 7.75 -12.86
C ALA A 24 -20.71 7.33 -11.41
N ILE A 25 -20.37 6.08 -11.03
CA ILE A 25 -20.47 5.62 -9.64
C ILE A 25 -19.54 6.43 -8.74
N LEU A 26 -18.30 6.67 -9.17
CA LEU A 26 -17.34 7.50 -8.43
C LEU A 26 -17.84 8.94 -8.26
N ALA A 27 -18.37 9.54 -9.32
CA ALA A 27 -18.94 10.88 -9.29
C ALA A 27 -20.16 10.97 -8.35
N ALA A 28 -21.03 9.96 -8.35
CA ALA A 28 -22.16 9.89 -7.42
C ALA A 28 -21.72 9.78 -5.94
N GLY A 29 -20.54 9.18 -5.70
CA GLY A 29 -19.88 9.18 -4.39
C GLY A 29 -19.03 10.42 -4.09
N GLY A 30 -19.13 11.47 -4.91
CA GLY A 30 -18.39 12.73 -4.72
C GLY A 30 -16.91 12.69 -5.09
N VAL A 31 -16.46 11.67 -5.85
CA VAL A 31 -15.07 11.53 -6.28
C VAL A 31 -14.87 12.08 -7.69
N THR A 32 -13.91 12.99 -7.85
CA THR A 32 -13.51 13.51 -9.16
C THR A 32 -12.44 12.63 -9.78
N THR A 33 -12.66 12.13 -10.99
CA THR A 33 -11.67 11.30 -11.70
C THR A 33 -10.74 12.15 -12.56
N VAL A 34 -9.44 11.90 -12.44
CA VAL A 34 -8.38 12.55 -13.21
C VAL A 34 -7.67 11.49 -14.05
N ARG A 35 -8.03 11.44 -15.33
CA ARG A 35 -7.44 10.50 -16.29
C ARG A 35 -6.08 11.01 -16.76
N LEU A 36 -5.06 10.18 -16.64
CA LEU A 36 -3.71 10.53 -17.08
C LEU A 36 -3.61 10.72 -18.61
N PRO A 37 -2.73 11.61 -19.09
CA PRO A 37 -2.35 11.67 -20.49
C PRO A 37 -1.90 10.32 -21.03
N ALA A 38 -2.09 10.08 -22.33
CA ALA A 38 -1.68 8.84 -22.94
C ALA A 38 -0.16 8.64 -22.80
N LYS A 39 0.27 7.37 -22.61
CA LYS A 39 1.69 6.98 -22.57
C LYS A 39 2.51 7.76 -21.53
N SER A 40 1.92 8.08 -20.37
CA SER A 40 2.55 8.86 -19.30
C SER A 40 2.70 8.06 -17.99
N PRO A 41 3.49 6.96 -17.99
CA PRO A 41 3.64 6.08 -16.82
C PRO A 41 4.19 6.81 -15.59
N ASN A 42 5.06 7.80 -15.80
CA ASN A 42 5.63 8.61 -14.72
C ASN A 42 4.57 9.37 -13.90
N LEU A 43 3.40 9.65 -14.48
CA LEU A 43 2.30 10.29 -13.76
C LEU A 43 1.48 9.32 -12.91
N ASN A 44 1.70 8.00 -13.05
CA ASN A 44 1.16 6.93 -12.23
C ASN A 44 2.22 6.28 -11.32
N ALA A 45 3.37 6.94 -11.14
CA ALA A 45 4.55 6.34 -10.53
C ALA A 45 4.30 5.75 -9.13
N TYR A 46 3.41 6.34 -8.33
CA TYR A 46 3.08 5.83 -6.99
C TYR A 46 2.35 4.47 -7.04
N ALA A 47 1.33 4.33 -7.88
CA ALA A 47 0.60 3.08 -8.03
C ALA A 47 1.49 2.00 -8.66
N GLU A 48 2.26 2.37 -9.70
CA GLU A 48 3.23 1.46 -10.32
C GLU A 48 4.29 0.99 -9.31
N ARG A 49 4.81 1.92 -8.49
CA ARG A 49 5.78 1.60 -7.45
C ARG A 49 5.19 0.67 -6.39
N PHE A 50 3.96 0.91 -5.94
CA PHE A 50 3.27 0.02 -5.00
C PHE A 50 3.11 -1.40 -5.57
N VAL A 51 2.59 -1.54 -6.79
CA VAL A 51 2.39 -2.85 -7.45
C VAL A 51 3.71 -3.59 -7.61
N ARG A 52 4.78 -2.88 -7.97
CA ARG A 52 6.12 -3.46 -8.04
C ARG A 52 6.60 -3.94 -6.67
N SER A 53 6.45 -3.11 -5.63
CA SER A 53 6.88 -3.46 -4.27
C SER A 53 6.19 -4.72 -3.74
N ILE A 54 4.85 -4.83 -3.82
CA ILE A 54 4.14 -6.04 -3.36
C ILE A 54 4.56 -7.29 -4.12
N LYS A 55 4.85 -7.17 -5.43
CA LYS A 55 5.34 -8.29 -6.24
C LYS A 55 6.74 -8.73 -5.80
N GLU A 56 7.71 -7.82 -5.78
CA GLU A 56 9.13 -8.13 -5.52
C GLU A 56 9.40 -8.53 -4.06
N GLU A 57 8.69 -7.93 -3.12
CA GLU A 57 8.89 -8.14 -1.69
C GLU A 57 8.08 -9.34 -1.16
N CYS A 58 6.94 -9.67 -1.79
CA CYS A 58 6.03 -10.68 -1.26
C CYS A 58 5.52 -11.69 -2.33
N LEU A 59 4.72 -11.25 -3.30
CA LEU A 59 3.94 -12.19 -4.15
C LEU A 59 4.79 -13.06 -5.07
N ASN A 60 5.99 -12.63 -5.46
CA ASN A 60 6.91 -13.46 -6.25
C ASN A 60 7.58 -14.57 -5.42
N ARG A 61 7.40 -14.57 -4.09
CA ARG A 61 8.05 -15.49 -3.14
C ARG A 61 7.07 -16.47 -2.50
N VAL A 62 5.79 -16.37 -2.86
CA VAL A 62 4.71 -17.21 -2.33
C VAL A 62 3.92 -17.79 -3.48
N VAL A 63 3.48 -19.04 -3.31
CA VAL A 63 2.47 -19.64 -4.17
C VAL A 63 1.13 -19.55 -3.42
N PRO A 64 0.19 -18.68 -3.83
CA PRO A 64 -1.13 -18.65 -3.22
C PRO A 64 -1.87 -19.97 -3.49
N ILE A 65 -2.44 -20.55 -2.44
CA ILE A 65 -3.16 -21.85 -2.51
C ILE A 65 -4.64 -21.64 -2.87
N GLY A 66 -5.09 -20.37 -2.92
CA GLY A 66 -6.42 -19.97 -3.33
C GLY A 66 -6.66 -18.49 -3.08
N GLU A 67 -7.83 -17.99 -3.47
CA GLU A 67 -8.19 -16.58 -3.35
C GLU A 67 -8.12 -16.07 -1.90
N ARG A 68 -8.63 -16.86 -0.94
CA ARG A 68 -8.60 -16.50 0.48
C ARG A 68 -7.16 -16.28 0.96
N HIS A 69 -6.27 -17.20 0.62
CA HIS A 69 -4.86 -17.10 0.98
C HIS A 69 -4.21 -15.87 0.30
N LEU A 70 -4.51 -15.60 -0.97
CA LEU A 70 -4.02 -14.39 -1.64
C LEU A 70 -4.51 -13.11 -0.95
N ARG A 71 -5.78 -13.05 -0.54
CA ARG A 71 -6.34 -11.89 0.18
C ARG A 71 -5.67 -11.70 1.54
N GLU A 72 -5.39 -12.78 2.27
CA GLU A 72 -4.64 -12.73 3.53
C GLU A 72 -3.21 -12.21 3.33
N ILE A 73 -2.50 -12.72 2.31
CA ILE A 73 -1.16 -12.23 1.95
C ILE A 73 -1.18 -10.73 1.64
N VAL A 74 -2.11 -10.28 0.80
CA VAL A 74 -2.25 -8.87 0.42
C VAL A 74 -2.58 -8.02 1.65
N ARG A 75 -3.47 -8.49 2.53
CA ARG A 75 -3.83 -7.78 3.78
C ARG A 75 -2.61 -7.61 4.69
N GLU A 76 -1.86 -8.67 4.94
CA GLU A 76 -0.64 -8.60 5.78
C GLU A 76 0.42 -7.69 5.15
N TYR A 77 0.58 -7.76 3.83
CA TYR A 77 1.48 -6.85 3.12
C TYR A 77 1.03 -5.39 3.23
N LEU A 78 -0.27 -5.09 3.16
CA LEU A 78 -0.77 -3.72 3.30
C LEU A 78 -0.51 -3.14 4.68
N VAL A 79 -0.66 -3.94 5.74
CA VAL A 79 -0.31 -3.51 7.11
C VAL A 79 1.19 -3.23 7.19
N HIS A 80 2.01 -4.16 6.68
CA HIS A 80 3.45 -3.97 6.63
C HIS A 80 3.85 -2.71 5.85
N TYR A 81 3.28 -2.51 4.66
CA TYR A 81 3.59 -1.41 3.76
C TYR A 81 3.31 -0.05 4.40
N HIS A 82 2.17 0.12 5.09
CA HIS A 82 1.83 1.41 5.69
C HIS A 82 2.52 1.65 7.04
N GLN A 83 2.60 0.62 7.89
CA GLN A 83 2.93 0.79 9.31
C GLN A 83 4.33 0.31 9.70
N GLU A 84 5.06 -0.36 8.81
CA GLU A 84 6.30 -1.06 9.19
C GLU A 84 7.43 -0.91 8.16
N ARG A 85 7.09 -0.69 6.89
CA ARG A 85 8.04 -0.55 5.80
C ARG A 85 8.52 0.89 5.69
N ASN A 86 9.83 1.12 5.77
CA ASN A 86 10.41 2.45 5.56
C ASN A 86 10.36 2.86 4.08
N HIS A 87 9.91 4.08 3.80
CA HIS A 87 9.77 4.60 2.44
C HIS A 87 10.82 5.66 2.14
N GLN A 88 11.70 5.39 1.16
CA GLN A 88 12.76 6.33 0.74
C GLN A 88 12.18 7.67 0.28
N GLY A 89 11.06 7.67 -0.45
CA GLY A 89 10.36 8.88 -0.88
C GLY A 89 9.79 9.72 0.27
N LEU A 90 9.73 9.18 1.49
CA LEU A 90 9.28 9.86 2.70
C LEU A 90 10.43 10.13 3.69
N GLY A 91 11.68 10.02 3.24
CA GLY A 91 12.87 10.18 4.08
C GLY A 91 13.11 8.98 5.01
N ASN A 92 12.84 7.77 4.52
CA ASN A 92 12.89 6.52 5.29
C ASN A 92 11.98 6.52 6.52
N ARG A 93 10.81 7.16 6.39
CA ARG A 93 9.74 7.13 7.40
C ARG A 93 8.64 6.16 7.00
N LEU A 94 7.86 5.75 8.00
CA LEU A 94 6.62 4.99 7.85
C LEU A 94 5.52 5.92 7.32
N ILE A 95 4.54 5.39 6.59
CA ILE A 95 3.38 6.17 6.12
C ILE A 95 2.45 6.46 7.30
N GLU A 96 2.19 5.44 8.11
CA GLU A 96 1.35 5.48 9.30
C GLU A 96 2.19 5.06 10.52
N PRO A 97 3.06 5.96 11.05
CA PRO A 97 3.86 5.62 12.22
C PRO A 97 2.97 5.40 13.44
N LEU A 98 3.25 4.33 14.20
CA LEU A 98 2.70 4.17 15.54
C LEU A 98 3.31 5.28 16.42
N ALA A 99 2.48 5.93 17.25
CA ALA A 99 2.78 7.21 17.92
C ALA A 99 3.85 7.16 19.03
N GLU A 100 4.76 6.19 19.01
CA GLU A 100 5.69 5.94 20.12
C GLU A 100 7.08 6.51 19.82
N VAL A 101 7.49 7.50 20.63
CA VAL A 101 8.89 7.92 20.72
C VAL A 101 9.58 7.02 21.75
N ILE A 102 10.37 6.06 21.26
CA ILE A 102 10.98 5.04 22.10
C ILE A 102 12.47 5.33 22.28
N PRO A 103 12.97 5.38 23.52
CA PRO A 103 14.40 5.56 23.80
C PRO A 103 15.28 4.54 23.06
N LEU A 104 16.41 5.01 22.53
CA LEU A 104 17.36 4.18 21.76
C LEU A 104 18.01 3.05 22.57
N ASN A 105 17.97 3.13 23.90
CA ASN A 105 18.54 2.14 24.81
C ASN A 105 17.63 0.90 25.01
N GLN A 106 16.42 0.90 24.47
CA GLN A 106 15.54 -0.27 24.51
C GLN A 106 16.00 -1.35 23.52
N PRO A 107 15.81 -2.64 23.85
CA PRO A 107 16.18 -3.74 22.97
C PRO A 107 15.38 -3.69 21.67
N VAL A 108 16.03 -4.02 20.56
CA VAL A 108 15.36 -4.15 19.26
C VAL A 108 14.61 -5.47 19.24
N LYS A 109 13.29 -5.39 19.03
CA LYS A 109 12.40 -6.51 18.77
C LYS A 109 12.14 -6.63 17.28
N ARG A 110 11.84 -7.86 16.87
CA ARG A 110 11.48 -8.20 15.50
C ARG A 110 10.05 -8.71 15.46
N ARG A 111 9.24 -8.09 14.61
CA ARG A 111 7.90 -8.57 14.26
C ARG A 111 7.96 -9.20 12.88
N GLU A 112 7.46 -10.42 12.78
CA GLU A 112 7.41 -11.18 11.53
C GLU A 112 5.98 -11.22 11.00
N ARG A 113 5.83 -11.17 9.68
CA ARG A 113 4.59 -11.50 8.98
C ARG A 113 4.86 -12.53 7.90
N LEU A 114 3.83 -13.32 7.58
CA LEU A 114 3.88 -14.32 6.51
C LEU A 114 5.06 -15.29 6.66
N GLY A 115 5.24 -15.85 7.87
CA GLY A 115 6.30 -16.81 8.17
C GLY A 115 7.72 -16.23 8.12
N GLY A 116 7.89 -14.95 8.48
CA GLY A 116 9.21 -14.30 8.51
C GLY A 116 9.67 -13.72 7.17
N MET A 117 8.81 -13.75 6.14
CA MET A 117 9.11 -13.15 4.84
C MET A 117 9.16 -11.62 4.91
N LEU A 118 8.27 -11.02 5.70
CA LEU A 118 8.26 -9.60 5.98
C LEU A 118 8.69 -9.39 7.43
N ASN A 119 9.68 -8.54 7.64
CA ASN A 119 10.27 -8.28 8.94
C ASN A 119 10.20 -6.80 9.26
N TYR A 120 9.78 -6.48 10.47
CA TYR A 120 9.81 -5.14 11.03
C TYR A 120 10.63 -5.14 12.31
N TYR A 121 11.60 -4.25 12.40
CA TYR A 121 12.45 -4.10 13.57
C TYR A 121 12.06 -2.82 14.29
N HIS A 122 11.65 -2.96 15.55
CA HIS A 122 11.20 -1.84 16.36
C HIS A 122 11.72 -1.96 17.78
N ARG A 123 11.57 -0.89 18.55
CA ARG A 123 11.73 -0.94 20.01
C ARG A 123 10.32 -0.93 20.62
N GLU A 124 10.19 -1.32 21.89
CA GLU A 124 8.96 -1.15 22.66
C GLU A 124 9.29 -0.31 23.90
N ALA A 125 8.33 0.45 24.40
CA ALA A 125 8.44 1.04 25.73
C ALA A 125 8.52 -0.07 26.79
N ALA A 126 9.28 0.17 27.87
CA ALA A 126 9.41 -0.77 28.98
C ALA A 126 8.16 -0.78 29.86
#